data_AF-A0A952PCY3-F1
#
_entry.id   AF-A0A952PCY3-F1
#
_cell.length_a   1.000
_cell.length_b   1.000
_cell.length_c   1.000
_cell.angle_alpha   90.00
_cell.angle_beta   90.00
_cell.angle_gamma   90.00
#
_symmetry.space_group_name_H-M   'P 1'
#
loop_
_entity.id
_entity.type
_entity.pdbx_description
1 polymer ?
#
loop_
_entity_poly.entity_id
_entity_poly.type
_entity_poly.pdbx_seq_one_letter_code
_entity_poly.pdbx_strand_id
1 'polypeptide(L)'
;MSEFINNSNHKKEMLKQLFLRLHEGDAREEVRQSLITILGSVPYGLVVEAEQELIKDGLPPSEIQKFCDLHSQVLEGRIDLNLAKIIPSGHPIDTFKHENKAIANLCEDIENIISANIINEKVELNTILTLKSKFNLLTDIDKHYKRKENLVFPYLEKKGITGPPTVMWGKHDEIRAKLKSGLESLDISSDISGDELKLIADMFLLPATIAAKDMVYKENEILLPMCGDMILESEWFEIYKQTLDYGYCIVEPKSEWKPNLSYDENTSDVDQASIPNGLISMPTGNFKLEELINVLNILPFDLTFVDKDDKVRFFSHGKKRIFERSKAILMRDVRMCHPPHSMHIVDRIIEDFRSGKEDKAPFWINFGGRFIHIEYFAVRDEQGQYMGTLEVSQDLTELRALEGEQRLLSYASKELN
;
A
#
# COMPACT_ATOMS: atom_id res chain seq x y z
N MET A 1 -16.23 24.16 31.03
CA MET A 1 -15.49 23.84 29.78
C MET A 1 -13.98 24.07 29.90
N SER A 2 -13.49 25.06 30.66
CA SER A 2 -12.04 25.29 30.84
C SER A 2 -11.32 24.23 31.71
N GLU A 3 -11.96 23.70 32.76
CA GLU A 3 -11.34 22.69 33.64
C GLU A 3 -11.09 21.33 32.95
N PHE A 4 -12.02 20.88 32.09
CA PHE A 4 -11.86 19.63 31.33
C PHE A 4 -10.77 19.74 30.26
N ILE A 5 -10.67 20.88 29.57
CA ILE A 5 -9.62 21.16 28.57
C ILE A 5 -8.24 21.25 29.24
N ASN A 6 -8.14 21.88 30.40
CA ASN A 6 -6.90 21.94 31.18
C ASN A 6 -6.44 20.56 31.67
N ASN A 7 -7.38 19.68 32.05
CA ASN A 7 -7.07 18.33 32.50
C ASN A 7 -6.55 17.46 31.34
N SER A 8 -7.15 17.55 30.15
CA SER A 8 -6.71 16.79 28.96
C SER A 8 -5.30 17.18 28.50
N ASN A 9 -5.01 18.49 28.41
CA ASN A 9 -3.68 18.99 28.04
C ASN A 9 -2.62 18.61 29.08
N HIS A 10 -2.96 18.65 30.37
CA HIS A 10 -2.05 18.22 31.43
C HIS A 10 -1.72 16.74 31.33
N LYS A 11 -2.73 15.87 31.13
CA LYS A 11 -2.53 14.43 30.95
C LYS A 11 -1.66 14.09 29.73
N LYS A 12 -1.86 14.81 28.62
CA LYS A 12 -1.04 14.67 27.41
C LYS A 12 0.43 15.01 27.69
N GLU A 13 0.70 16.13 28.36
CA GLU A 13 2.07 16.54 28.69
C GLU A 13 2.76 15.54 29.63
N MET A 14 2.02 15.00 30.60
CA MET A 14 2.54 13.93 31.46
C MET A 14 2.86 12.65 30.68
N LEU A 15 2.03 12.30 29.69
CA LEU A 15 2.28 11.14 28.84
C LEU A 15 3.53 11.34 27.96
N LYS A 16 3.72 12.54 27.39
CA LYS A 16 4.95 12.91 26.67
C LYS A 16 6.20 12.76 27.55
N GLN A 17 6.14 13.27 28.78
CA GLN A 17 7.26 13.15 29.73
C GLN A 17 7.57 11.69 30.08
N LEU A 18 6.53 10.85 30.25
CA LEU A 18 6.73 9.42 30.50
C LEU A 18 7.38 8.72 29.30
N PHE A 19 7.01 9.07 28.08
CA PHE A 19 7.68 8.55 26.87
C PHE A 19 9.14 9.00 26.80
N LEU A 20 9.43 10.28 27.02
CA LEU A 20 10.82 10.78 27.03
C LEU A 20 11.69 10.06 28.09
N ARG A 21 11.15 9.83 29.29
CA ARG A 21 11.85 9.05 30.33
C ARG A 21 12.17 7.61 29.90
N LEU A 22 11.26 6.95 29.16
CA LEU A 22 11.55 5.64 28.59
C LEU A 22 12.67 5.69 27.55
N HIS A 23 12.78 6.78 26.79
CA HIS A 23 13.85 6.98 25.80
C HIS A 23 15.20 7.25 26.49
N GLU A 24 15.19 7.91 27.65
CA GLU A 24 16.37 8.16 28.50
C GLU A 24 16.87 6.91 29.25
N GLY A 25 16.09 5.82 29.23
CA GLY A 25 16.49 4.52 29.78
C GLY A 25 15.96 4.23 31.19
N ASP A 26 14.95 4.97 31.67
CA ASP A 26 14.31 4.68 32.96
C ASP A 26 13.74 3.25 33.01
N ALA A 27 13.73 2.67 34.22
CA ALA A 27 13.22 1.33 34.42
C ALA A 27 11.71 1.26 34.09
N ARG A 28 11.35 0.34 33.17
CA ARG A 28 9.97 0.13 32.70
C ARG A 28 8.94 0.05 33.83
N GLU A 29 9.28 -0.64 34.91
CA GLU A 29 8.37 -0.85 36.03
C GLU A 29 8.09 0.45 36.79
N GLU A 30 9.08 1.33 36.92
CA GLU A 30 8.92 2.63 37.59
C GLU A 30 8.06 3.59 36.74
N VAL A 31 8.26 3.58 35.42
CA VAL A 31 7.41 4.33 34.48
C VAL A 31 5.99 3.80 34.48
N ARG A 32 5.81 2.47 34.49
CA ARG A 32 4.48 1.83 34.57
C ARG A 32 3.76 2.18 35.87
N GLN A 33 4.43 2.14 37.01
CA GLN A 33 3.86 2.58 38.30
C GLN A 33 3.50 4.07 38.28
N SER A 34 4.35 4.91 37.69
CA SER A 34 4.07 6.33 37.52
C SER A 34 2.81 6.55 36.68
N LEU A 35 2.67 5.84 35.55
CA LEU A 35 1.49 5.90 34.69
C LEU A 35 0.22 5.46 35.43
N ILE A 36 0.28 4.38 36.22
CA ILE A 36 -0.85 3.88 37.01
C ILE A 36 -1.28 4.90 38.08
N THR A 37 -0.32 5.49 38.78
CA THR A 37 -0.58 6.42 39.89
C THR A 37 -1.16 7.74 39.41
N ILE A 38 -0.69 8.20 38.24
CA ILE A 38 -0.98 9.54 37.73
C ILE A 38 -2.18 9.56 36.78
N LEU A 39 -2.22 8.63 35.83
CA LEU A 39 -3.19 8.67 34.73
C LEU A 39 -4.31 7.65 34.93
N GLY A 40 -4.04 6.52 35.61
CA GLY A 40 -4.99 5.44 35.87
C GLY A 40 -5.39 4.69 34.60
N SER A 41 -6.23 5.31 33.77
CA SER A 41 -6.58 4.88 32.41
C SER A 41 -6.29 5.99 31.40
N VAL A 42 -5.85 5.60 30.20
CA VAL A 42 -5.39 6.52 29.15
C VAL A 42 -6.28 6.35 27.92
N PRO A 43 -7.07 7.37 27.53
CA PRO A 43 -7.77 7.35 26.25
C PRO A 43 -6.80 7.17 25.08
N TYR A 44 -7.14 6.31 24.12
CA TYR A 44 -6.28 6.05 22.94
C TYR A 44 -5.93 7.31 22.15
N GLY A 45 -6.88 8.27 22.06
CA GLY A 45 -6.65 9.55 21.39
C GLY A 45 -5.51 10.36 22.00
N LEU A 46 -5.33 10.32 23.34
CA LEU A 46 -4.23 11.03 24.01
C LEU A 46 -2.86 10.41 23.72
N VAL A 47 -2.79 9.10 23.51
CA VAL A 47 -1.56 8.40 23.12
C VAL A 47 -1.09 8.90 21.76
N VAL A 48 -2.01 8.95 20.79
CA VAL A 48 -1.75 9.42 19.44
C VAL A 48 -1.33 10.89 19.43
N GLU A 49 -2.04 11.75 20.16
CA GLU A 49 -1.72 13.17 20.26
C GLU A 49 -0.33 13.40 20.87
N ALA A 50 0.00 12.68 21.93
CA ALA A 50 1.31 12.78 22.58
C ALA A 50 2.45 12.38 21.64
N GLU A 51 2.31 11.27 20.90
CA GLU A 51 3.33 10.82 19.94
C GLU A 51 3.49 11.78 18.76
N GLN A 52 2.38 12.31 18.20
CA GLN A 52 2.46 13.30 17.14
C GLN A 52 3.16 14.60 17.59
N GLU A 53 2.90 15.03 18.82
CA GLU A 53 3.53 16.23 19.35
C GLU A 53 5.03 16.02 19.59
N LEU A 54 5.45 14.84 20.06
CA LEU A 54 6.88 14.50 20.16
C LEU A 54 7.58 14.56 18.79
N ILE A 55 6.93 14.08 17.72
CA ILE A 55 7.47 14.21 16.36
C ILE A 55 7.61 15.68 15.96
N LYS A 56 6.57 16.47 16.25
CA LYS A 56 6.55 17.91 15.97
C LYS A 56 7.64 18.67 16.76
N ASP A 57 7.93 18.23 17.97
CA ASP A 57 8.98 18.78 18.84
C ASP A 57 10.41 18.36 18.41
N GLY A 58 10.53 17.58 17.33
CA GLY A 58 11.80 17.26 16.67
C GLY A 58 12.27 15.82 16.85
N LEU A 59 11.50 14.96 17.53
CA LEU A 59 11.84 13.55 17.69
C LEU A 59 11.60 12.80 16.36
N PRO A 60 12.61 12.13 15.78
CA PRO A 60 12.43 11.46 14.51
C PRO A 60 11.47 10.25 14.66
N PRO A 61 10.58 9.98 13.67
CA PRO A 61 9.67 8.84 13.72
C PRO A 61 10.38 7.49 13.93
N SER A 62 11.62 7.36 13.43
CA SER A 62 12.45 6.17 13.63
C SER A 62 12.85 5.94 15.09
N GLU A 63 12.97 6.99 15.91
CA GLU A 63 13.20 6.83 17.35
C GLU A 63 11.91 6.38 18.04
N ILE A 64 10.76 6.97 17.72
CA ILE A 64 9.47 6.52 18.25
C ILE A 64 9.23 5.05 17.90
N GLN A 65 9.53 4.62 16.67
CA GLN A 65 9.43 3.22 16.28
C GLN A 65 10.26 2.28 17.16
N LYS A 66 11.49 2.65 17.53
CA LYS A 66 12.35 1.85 18.42
C LYS A 66 11.75 1.67 19.82
N PHE A 67 11.11 2.71 20.34
CA PHE A 67 10.55 2.72 21.70
C PHE A 67 9.05 2.37 21.74
N CYS A 68 8.39 2.22 20.59
CA CYS A 68 6.95 1.94 20.49
C CYS A 68 6.55 0.64 21.23
N ASP A 69 7.42 -0.38 21.22
CA ASP A 69 7.17 -1.61 21.98
C ASP A 69 7.21 -1.36 23.49
N LEU A 70 8.09 -0.48 23.95
CA LEU A 70 8.16 -0.07 25.35
C LEU A 70 6.93 0.75 25.74
N HIS A 71 6.46 1.65 24.88
CA HIS A 71 5.22 2.40 25.12
C HIS A 71 4.03 1.45 25.25
N SER A 72 3.91 0.48 24.34
CA SER A 72 2.82 -0.51 24.33
C SER A 72 2.80 -1.34 25.60
N GLN A 73 3.97 -1.83 26.05
CA GLN A 73 4.11 -2.60 27.30
C GLN A 73 3.71 -1.79 28.54
N VAL A 74 4.00 -0.49 28.56
CA VAL A 74 3.64 0.37 29.70
C VAL A 74 2.14 0.70 29.69
N LEU A 75 1.54 0.81 28.50
CA LEU A 75 0.11 1.11 28.31
C LEU A 75 -0.78 -0.13 28.37
N GLU A 76 -0.21 -1.33 28.34
CA GLU A 76 -0.96 -2.58 28.27
C GLU A 76 -1.97 -2.73 29.41
N GLY A 77 -3.24 -2.93 29.03
CA GLY A 77 -4.38 -3.06 29.93
C GLY A 77 -4.88 -1.74 30.55
N ARG A 78 -4.39 -0.59 30.06
CA ARG A 78 -4.71 0.75 30.59
C ARG A 78 -5.40 1.66 29.58
N ILE A 79 -5.58 1.20 28.35
CA ILE A 79 -6.23 1.99 27.30
C ILE A 79 -7.74 2.00 27.53
N ASP A 80 -8.33 3.20 27.55
CA ASP A 80 -9.77 3.38 27.70
C ASP A 80 -10.45 3.44 26.31
N LEU A 81 -11.32 2.47 26.05
CA LEU A 81 -12.09 2.34 24.81
C LEU A 81 -13.56 2.76 24.95
N ASN A 82 -13.99 3.31 26.10
CA ASN A 82 -15.40 3.64 26.35
C ASN A 82 -16.00 4.64 25.35
N LEU A 83 -15.16 5.44 24.69
CA LEU A 83 -15.57 6.42 23.68
C LEU A 83 -15.50 5.90 22.24
N ALA A 84 -15.01 4.67 22.03
CA ALA A 84 -14.87 4.11 20.70
C ALA A 84 -16.25 3.91 20.04
N LYS A 85 -16.35 4.26 18.75
CA LYS A 85 -17.58 4.08 17.98
C LYS A 85 -17.98 2.60 17.92
N ILE A 86 -19.30 2.36 17.98
CA ILE A 86 -19.87 1.04 17.73
C ILE A 86 -19.75 0.76 16.23
N ILE A 87 -19.04 -0.31 15.88
CA ILE A 87 -18.76 -0.71 14.50
C ILE A 87 -19.78 -1.78 14.07
N PRO A 88 -20.49 -1.60 12.95
CA PRO A 88 -21.43 -2.60 12.45
C PRO A 88 -20.72 -3.78 11.80
N SER A 89 -21.40 -4.93 11.72
CA SER A 89 -20.86 -6.13 11.07
C SER A 89 -20.55 -5.88 9.59
N GLY A 90 -19.41 -6.41 9.12
CA GLY A 90 -18.94 -6.29 7.75
C GLY A 90 -18.18 -4.99 7.46
N HIS A 91 -18.24 -4.00 8.34
CA HIS A 91 -17.46 -2.76 8.21
C HIS A 91 -15.96 -3.09 8.09
N PRO A 92 -15.14 -2.32 7.34
CA PRO A 92 -13.70 -2.60 7.23
C PRO A 92 -12.98 -2.76 8.59
N ILE A 93 -13.26 -1.89 9.58
CA ILE A 93 -12.79 -2.07 10.97
C ILE A 93 -13.22 -3.41 11.59
N ASP A 94 -14.47 -3.84 11.40
CA ASP A 94 -14.96 -5.14 11.91
C ASP A 94 -14.18 -6.30 11.27
N THR A 95 -13.91 -6.20 9.97
CA THR A 95 -13.06 -7.16 9.24
C THR A 95 -11.66 -7.19 9.85
N PHE A 96 -11.00 -6.04 10.01
CA PHE A 96 -9.66 -5.97 10.62
C PHE A 96 -9.63 -6.58 12.02
N LYS A 97 -10.66 -6.36 12.86
CA LYS A 97 -10.77 -6.96 14.19
C LYS A 97 -10.89 -8.49 14.15
N HIS A 98 -11.67 -9.03 13.21
CA HIS A 98 -11.80 -10.47 13.02
C HIS A 98 -10.49 -11.10 12.57
N GLU A 99 -9.77 -10.47 11.64
CA GLU A 99 -8.47 -10.92 11.19
C GLU A 99 -7.43 -10.84 12.31
N ASN A 100 -7.42 -9.77 13.09
CA ASN A 100 -6.57 -9.62 14.28
C ASN A 100 -6.79 -10.75 15.29
N LYS A 101 -8.05 -11.15 15.52
CA LYS A 101 -8.37 -12.30 16.35
C LYS A 101 -7.83 -13.61 15.75
N ALA A 102 -7.96 -13.79 14.44
CA ALA A 102 -7.45 -14.98 13.75
C ALA A 102 -5.92 -15.07 13.80
N ILE A 103 -5.23 -13.94 13.62
CA ILE A 103 -3.77 -13.81 13.77
C ILE A 103 -3.35 -14.18 15.19
N ALA A 104 -3.98 -13.60 16.22
CA ALA A 104 -3.65 -13.89 17.62
C ALA A 104 -3.82 -15.37 17.96
N ASN A 105 -4.94 -15.98 17.55
CA ASN A 105 -5.18 -17.41 17.74
C ASN A 105 -4.13 -18.29 17.03
N LEU A 106 -3.74 -17.93 15.80
CA LEU A 106 -2.72 -18.67 15.06
C LEU A 106 -1.34 -18.58 15.72
N CYS A 107 -0.98 -17.40 16.26
CA CYS A 107 0.23 -17.24 17.06
C CYS A 107 0.21 -18.12 18.32
N GLU A 108 -0.92 -18.15 19.04
CA GLU A 108 -1.08 -18.99 20.23
C GLU A 108 -0.98 -20.48 19.90
N ASP A 109 -1.60 -20.92 18.80
CA ASP A 109 -1.46 -22.29 18.29
C ASP A 109 0.00 -22.68 18.02
N ILE A 110 0.77 -21.79 17.38
CA ILE A 110 2.20 -22.00 17.09
C ILE A 110 2.98 -22.14 18.39
N GLU A 111 2.77 -21.22 19.34
CA GLU A 111 3.44 -21.21 20.64
C GLU A 111 3.13 -22.46 21.47
N ASN A 112 1.88 -22.94 21.41
CA ASN A 112 1.45 -24.18 22.07
C ASN A 112 2.14 -25.41 21.47
N ILE A 113 2.26 -25.49 20.13
CA ILE A 113 2.97 -26.59 19.48
C ILE A 113 4.45 -26.58 19.87
N ILE A 114 5.10 -25.41 19.87
CA ILE A 114 6.50 -25.28 20.31
C ILE A 114 6.63 -25.78 21.76
N SER A 115 5.85 -25.23 22.67
CA SER A 115 5.93 -25.53 24.11
C SER A 115 5.69 -27.01 24.43
N ALA A 116 4.81 -27.68 23.67
CA ALA A 116 4.54 -29.10 23.84
C ALA A 116 5.67 -30.02 23.32
N ASN A 117 6.56 -29.52 22.45
CA ASN A 117 7.55 -30.35 21.76
C ASN A 117 9.00 -30.05 22.15
N ILE A 118 9.31 -28.90 22.76
CA ILE A 118 10.66 -28.55 23.21
C ILE A 118 11.22 -29.47 24.30
N ILE A 119 10.35 -30.20 25.02
CA ILE A 119 10.76 -31.15 26.07
C ILE A 119 11.05 -32.56 25.54
N ASN A 120 10.78 -32.82 24.26
CA ASN A 120 10.89 -34.16 23.69
C ASN A 120 12.34 -34.44 23.27
N GLU A 121 12.82 -35.66 23.54
CA GLU A 121 14.13 -36.11 23.04
C GLU A 121 14.21 -36.07 21.51
N LYS A 122 13.06 -36.23 20.85
CA LYS A 122 12.91 -36.21 19.40
C LYS A 122 11.58 -35.56 19.01
N VAL A 123 11.65 -34.61 18.09
CA VAL A 123 10.52 -33.95 17.44
C VAL A 123 10.39 -34.52 16.04
N GLU A 124 9.24 -35.11 15.75
CA GLU A 124 8.96 -35.72 14.45
C GLU A 124 8.88 -34.67 13.34
N LEU A 125 9.34 -35.03 12.15
CA LEU A 125 9.24 -34.21 10.94
C LEU A 125 7.82 -33.70 10.70
N ASN A 126 6.79 -34.49 11.02
CA ASN A 126 5.39 -34.08 10.84
C ASN A 126 5.01 -32.86 11.72
N THR A 127 5.56 -32.75 12.92
CA THR A 127 5.38 -31.58 13.79
C THR A 127 6.05 -30.35 13.17
N ILE A 128 7.25 -30.51 12.62
CA ILE A 128 7.97 -29.44 11.93
C ILE A 128 7.21 -28.97 10.69
N LEU A 129 6.68 -29.89 9.89
CA LEU A 129 5.84 -29.58 8.74
C LEU A 129 4.56 -28.84 9.15
N THR A 130 3.96 -29.23 10.29
CA THR A 130 2.79 -28.53 10.86
C THR A 130 3.13 -27.10 11.27
N LEU A 131 4.26 -26.91 11.97
CA LEU A 131 4.77 -25.57 12.30
C LEU A 131 5.02 -24.74 11.04
N LYS A 132 5.69 -25.32 10.03
CA LYS A 132 5.95 -24.66 8.74
C LYS A 132 4.66 -24.24 8.05
N SER A 133 3.65 -25.11 8.03
CA SER A 133 2.34 -24.80 7.46
C SER A 133 1.62 -23.66 8.20
N LYS A 134 1.63 -23.66 9.53
CA LYS A 134 0.99 -22.60 10.34
C LYS A 134 1.73 -21.27 10.19
N PHE A 135 3.06 -21.30 10.18
CA PHE A 135 3.88 -20.10 9.98
C PHE A 135 3.72 -19.53 8.56
N ASN A 136 3.57 -20.41 7.55
CA ASN A 136 3.24 -20.01 6.18
C ASN A 136 1.87 -19.34 6.12
N LEU A 137 0.86 -19.89 6.80
CA LEU A 137 -0.45 -19.23 6.92
C LEU A 137 -0.34 -17.87 7.62
N LEU A 138 0.53 -17.73 8.63
CA LEU A 138 0.74 -16.46 9.33
C LEU A 138 1.32 -15.37 8.41
N THR A 139 2.05 -15.73 7.34
CA THR A 139 2.53 -14.75 6.35
C THR A 139 1.41 -14.07 5.56
N ASP A 140 0.19 -14.61 5.58
CA ASP A 140 -0.99 -14.01 4.98
C ASP A 140 -1.36 -12.65 5.62
N ILE A 141 -0.79 -12.34 6.80
CA ILE A 141 -0.85 -11.03 7.46
C ILE A 141 -0.39 -9.88 6.55
N ASP A 142 0.42 -10.15 5.51
CA ASP A 142 0.83 -9.14 4.54
C ASP A 142 -0.36 -8.48 3.83
N LYS A 143 -1.44 -9.23 3.54
CA LYS A 143 -2.67 -8.66 2.96
C LYS A 143 -3.35 -7.69 3.93
N HIS A 144 -3.34 -8.05 5.22
CA HIS A 144 -3.89 -7.23 6.28
C HIS A 144 -3.09 -5.91 6.43
N TYR A 145 -1.77 -5.98 6.41
CA TYR A 145 -0.89 -4.81 6.43
C TYR A 145 -1.04 -3.94 5.19
N LYS A 146 -1.01 -4.53 3.97
CA LYS A 146 -1.14 -3.78 2.72
C LYS A 146 -2.43 -2.98 2.62
N ARG A 147 -3.56 -3.51 3.10
CA ARG A 147 -4.82 -2.73 3.11
C ARG A 147 -4.74 -1.54 4.06
N LYS A 148 -4.11 -1.67 5.23
CA LYS A 148 -3.92 -0.51 6.12
C LYS A 148 -2.97 0.51 5.48
N GLU A 149 -1.84 0.04 4.97
CA GLU A 149 -0.79 0.84 4.35
C GLU A 149 -1.29 1.64 3.14
N ASN A 150 -2.06 1.01 2.26
CA ASN A 150 -2.44 1.61 0.98
C ASN A 150 -3.88 2.13 0.94
N LEU A 151 -4.77 1.65 1.82
CA LEU A 151 -6.17 2.09 1.83
C LEU A 151 -6.55 2.90 3.07
N VAL A 152 -5.95 2.68 4.23
CA VAL A 152 -6.35 3.37 5.48
C VAL A 152 -5.44 4.57 5.77
N PHE A 153 -4.12 4.36 5.76
CA PHE A 153 -3.13 5.38 6.11
C PHE A 153 -3.22 6.64 5.24
N PRO A 154 -3.46 6.58 3.92
CA PRO A 154 -3.60 7.79 3.11
C PRO A 154 -4.73 8.73 3.59
N TYR A 155 -5.81 8.21 4.17
CA TYR A 155 -6.90 9.04 4.72
C TYR A 155 -6.53 9.70 6.05
N LEU A 156 -5.67 9.06 6.86
CA LEU A 156 -5.12 9.66 8.07
C LEU A 156 -4.12 10.76 7.72
N GLU A 157 -3.23 10.51 6.75
CA GLU A 157 -2.21 11.45 6.30
C GLU A 157 -2.82 12.71 5.69
N LYS A 158 -3.90 12.57 4.89
CA LYS A 158 -4.69 13.70 4.39
C LYS A 158 -5.26 14.59 5.50
N LYS A 159 -5.43 14.04 6.71
CA LYS A 159 -5.90 14.75 7.90
C LYS A 159 -4.76 15.23 8.80
N GLY A 160 -3.51 15.16 8.33
CA GLY A 160 -2.32 15.59 9.06
C GLY A 160 -1.78 14.58 10.07
N ILE A 161 -2.36 13.38 10.14
CA ILE A 161 -1.94 12.30 11.05
C ILE A 161 -0.93 11.42 10.32
N THR A 162 0.37 11.72 10.47
CA THR A 162 1.46 11.00 9.75
C THR A 162 2.31 10.11 10.67
N GLY A 163 2.37 10.42 11.97
CA GLY A 163 3.17 9.67 12.95
C GLY A 163 2.77 8.19 13.08
N PRO A 164 1.53 7.88 13.50
CA PRO A 164 1.10 6.50 13.66
C PRO A 164 1.20 5.68 12.36
N PRO A 165 0.76 6.15 11.18
CA PRO A 165 0.99 5.43 9.92
C PRO A 165 2.45 5.06 9.67
N THR A 166 3.37 6.02 9.84
CA THR A 166 4.81 5.81 9.60
C THR A 166 5.38 4.75 10.55
N VAL A 167 5.06 4.84 11.84
CA VAL A 167 5.56 3.90 12.86
C VAL A 167 4.97 2.50 12.64
N MET A 168 3.67 2.40 12.37
CA MET A 168 2.99 1.12 12.15
C MET A 168 3.53 0.41 10.89
N TRP A 169 3.75 1.15 9.80
CA TRP A 169 4.37 0.59 8.59
C TRP A 169 5.76 0.04 8.88
N GLY A 170 6.62 0.80 9.57
CA GLY A 170 7.96 0.33 9.93
C GLY A 170 7.93 -0.97 10.75
N LYS A 171 6.97 -1.11 11.67
CA LYS A 171 6.76 -2.36 12.43
C LYS A 171 6.20 -3.49 11.56
N HIS A 172 5.33 -3.20 10.59
CA HIS A 172 4.89 -4.22 9.62
C HIS A 172 6.10 -4.81 8.86
N ASP A 173 7.05 -3.97 8.43
CA ASP A 173 8.27 -4.42 7.75
C ASP A 173 9.17 -5.28 8.65
N GLU A 174 9.32 -4.91 9.92
CA GLU A 174 10.03 -5.74 10.91
C GLU A 174 9.36 -7.13 11.07
N ILE A 175 8.02 -7.16 11.14
CA ILE A 175 7.26 -8.40 11.28
C ILE A 175 7.39 -9.26 10.02
N ARG A 176 7.28 -8.67 8.81
CA ARG A 176 7.53 -9.37 7.53
C ARG A 176 8.91 -10.03 7.50
N ALA A 177 9.95 -9.30 7.92
CA ALA A 177 11.31 -9.83 7.98
C ALA A 177 11.46 -10.99 8.97
N LYS A 178 10.84 -10.88 10.16
CA LYS A 178 10.82 -11.95 11.17
C LYS A 178 10.07 -13.19 10.68
N LEU A 179 8.91 -13.02 10.04
CA LEU A 179 8.13 -14.12 9.48
C LEU A 179 8.86 -14.84 8.34
N LYS A 180 9.55 -14.09 7.48
CA LYS A 180 10.40 -14.68 6.44
C LYS A 180 11.53 -15.52 7.06
N SER A 181 12.24 -14.96 8.03
CA SER A 181 13.35 -15.65 8.72
C SER A 181 12.86 -16.91 9.46
N GLY A 182 11.69 -16.85 10.09
CA GLY A 182 11.10 -18.00 10.76
C GLY A 182 10.68 -19.11 9.78
N LEU A 183 10.13 -18.77 8.61
CA LEU A 183 9.85 -19.76 7.56
C LEU A 183 11.12 -20.46 7.08
N GLU A 184 12.20 -19.70 6.83
CA GLU A 184 13.48 -20.24 6.40
C GLU A 184 14.09 -21.16 7.47
N SER A 185 13.94 -20.82 8.76
CA SER A 185 14.42 -21.65 9.87
C SER A 185 13.72 -23.01 10.01
N LEU A 186 12.55 -23.17 9.39
CA LEU A 186 11.76 -24.41 9.40
C LEU A 186 11.99 -25.27 8.15
N ASP A 187 12.97 -24.93 7.30
CA ASP A 187 13.32 -25.73 6.11
C ASP A 187 14.21 -26.92 6.47
N ILE A 188 13.66 -27.83 7.27
CA ILE A 188 14.35 -28.98 7.84
C ILE A 188 13.81 -30.25 7.18
N SER A 189 14.72 -31.11 6.71
CA SER A 189 14.39 -32.36 5.99
C SER A 189 14.47 -33.63 6.85
N SER A 190 14.68 -33.49 8.16
CA SER A 190 14.86 -34.59 9.10
C SER A 190 14.25 -34.27 10.45
N ASP A 191 14.11 -35.29 11.30
CA ASP A 191 13.74 -35.10 12.70
C ASP A 191 14.83 -34.30 13.44
N ILE A 192 14.41 -33.54 14.46
CA ILE A 192 15.31 -32.75 15.32
C ILE A 192 15.04 -33.05 16.79
N SER A 193 15.95 -32.69 17.67
CA SER A 193 15.75 -32.74 19.12
C SER A 193 14.88 -31.58 19.62
N GLY A 194 14.31 -31.72 20.81
CA GLY A 194 13.58 -30.63 21.48
C GLY A 194 14.45 -29.41 21.77
N ASP A 195 15.74 -29.60 22.09
CA ASP A 195 16.71 -28.51 22.30
C ASP A 195 16.99 -27.73 21.01
N GLU A 196 17.11 -28.41 19.86
CA GLU A 196 17.24 -27.76 18.55
C GLU A 196 15.98 -26.97 18.20
N LEU A 197 14.79 -27.55 18.43
CA LEU A 197 13.52 -26.83 18.24
C LEU A 197 13.46 -25.58 19.12
N LYS A 198 13.90 -25.68 20.38
CA LYS A 198 13.91 -24.56 21.31
C LYS A 198 14.80 -23.43 20.82
N LEU A 199 16.00 -23.74 20.34
CA LEU A 199 16.90 -22.73 19.78
C LEU A 199 16.30 -22.02 18.56
N ILE A 200 15.69 -22.79 17.65
CA ILE A 200 14.99 -22.23 16.48
C ILE A 200 13.82 -21.35 16.93
N ALA A 201 13.04 -21.82 17.90
CA ALA A 201 11.90 -21.09 18.42
C ALA A 201 12.30 -19.76 19.07
N ASP A 202 13.27 -19.79 19.99
CA ASP A 202 13.74 -18.60 20.71
C ASP A 202 14.37 -17.56 19.77
N MET A 203 15.06 -18.01 18.72
CA MET A 203 15.74 -17.10 17.79
C MET A 203 14.84 -16.56 16.68
N PHE A 204 13.88 -17.36 16.18
CA PHE A 204 13.16 -17.02 14.94
C PHE A 204 11.63 -17.05 15.09
N LEU A 205 11.05 -18.07 15.73
CA LEU A 205 9.60 -18.26 15.73
C LEU A 205 8.91 -17.37 16.77
N LEU A 206 9.33 -17.45 18.04
CA LEU A 206 8.73 -16.68 19.13
C LEU A 206 8.89 -15.18 18.95
N PRO A 207 10.04 -14.63 18.49
CA PRO A 207 10.13 -13.21 18.20
C PRO A 207 9.12 -12.73 17.14
N ALA A 208 8.77 -13.58 16.18
CA ALA A 208 7.78 -13.23 15.15
C ALA A 208 6.34 -13.30 15.70
N THR A 209 5.98 -14.36 16.44
CA THR A 209 4.63 -14.50 17.02
C THR A 209 4.35 -13.44 18.06
N ILE A 210 5.33 -13.10 18.90
CA ILE A 210 5.24 -12.01 19.88
C ILE A 210 5.03 -10.67 19.15
N ALA A 211 5.85 -10.35 18.15
CA ALA A 211 5.71 -9.10 17.41
C ALA A 211 4.35 -8.98 16.68
N ALA A 212 3.84 -10.07 16.12
CA ALA A 212 2.52 -10.11 15.50
C ALA A 212 1.39 -9.88 16.52
N LYS A 213 1.45 -10.51 17.71
CA LYS A 213 0.47 -10.28 18.80
C LYS A 213 0.54 -8.85 19.34
N ASP A 214 1.73 -8.31 19.52
CA ASP A 214 1.93 -6.92 19.94
C ASP A 214 1.33 -5.94 18.93
N MET A 215 1.44 -6.26 17.63
CA MET A 215 0.83 -5.47 16.57
C MET A 215 -0.71 -5.55 16.60
N VAL A 216 -1.27 -6.75 16.77
CA VAL A 216 -2.72 -6.93 16.99
C VAL A 216 -3.22 -6.09 18.17
N TYR A 217 -2.47 -6.05 19.28
CA TYR A 217 -2.79 -5.22 20.43
C TYR A 217 -2.81 -3.71 20.08
N LYS A 218 -1.72 -3.20 19.51
CA LYS A 218 -1.61 -1.79 19.08
C LYS A 218 -2.76 -1.39 18.15
N GLU A 219 -3.17 -2.30 17.28
CA GLU A 219 -4.25 -2.03 16.34
C GLU A 219 -5.63 -1.97 16.99
N ASN A 220 -5.96 -2.98 17.79
CA ASN A 220 -7.28 -3.08 18.41
C ASN A 220 -7.51 -1.95 19.43
N GLU A 221 -6.46 -1.57 20.14
CA GLU A 221 -6.56 -0.62 21.25
C GLU A 221 -6.29 0.83 20.82
N ILE A 222 -5.48 1.06 19.78
CA ILE A 222 -5.04 2.42 19.40
C ILE A 222 -5.45 2.76 17.97
N LEU A 223 -4.94 2.01 16.99
CA LEU A 223 -5.08 2.38 15.57
C LEU A 223 -6.55 2.35 15.12
N LEU A 224 -7.25 1.22 15.31
CA LEU A 224 -8.60 1.02 14.79
C LEU A 224 -9.63 1.95 15.46
N PRO A 225 -9.60 2.17 16.80
CA PRO A 225 -10.44 3.19 17.43
C PRO A 225 -10.18 4.60 16.87
N MET A 226 -8.92 5.00 16.74
CA MET A 226 -8.55 6.29 16.15
C MET A 226 -9.03 6.42 14.69
N CYS A 227 -8.85 5.38 13.88
CA CYS A 227 -9.35 5.35 12.50
C CYS A 227 -10.87 5.48 12.46
N GLY A 228 -11.58 4.82 13.38
CA GLY A 228 -13.04 4.93 13.50
C GLY A 228 -13.51 6.36 13.79
N ASP A 229 -12.75 7.12 14.57
CA ASP A 229 -13.07 8.52 14.86
C ASP A 229 -12.77 9.46 13.69
N MET A 230 -11.62 9.25 13.06
CA MET A 230 -11.06 10.18 12.09
C MET A 230 -11.59 9.96 10.67
N ILE A 231 -11.84 8.72 10.25
CA ILE A 231 -12.25 8.37 8.88
C ILE A 231 -13.77 8.40 8.76
N LEU A 232 -14.27 9.09 7.73
CA LEU A 232 -15.70 9.26 7.45
C LEU A 232 -16.30 7.97 6.87
N GLU A 233 -17.61 7.79 7.05
CA GLU A 233 -18.33 6.62 6.53
C GLU A 233 -18.18 6.46 5.00
N SER A 234 -18.19 7.58 4.26
CA SER A 234 -17.99 7.59 2.80
C SER A 234 -16.58 7.17 2.39
N GLU A 235 -15.57 7.57 3.16
CA GLU A 235 -14.18 7.15 2.94
C GLU A 235 -13.99 5.67 3.28
N TRP A 236 -14.63 5.18 4.34
CA TRP A 236 -14.68 3.74 4.64
C TRP A 236 -15.34 2.94 3.53
N PHE A 237 -16.35 3.49 2.85
CA PHE A 237 -16.97 2.84 1.70
C PHE A 237 -16.01 2.73 0.50
N GLU A 238 -15.19 3.75 0.24
CA GLU A 238 -14.12 3.65 -0.77
C GLU A 238 -13.08 2.58 -0.41
N ILE A 239 -12.70 2.49 0.87
CA ILE A 239 -11.80 1.44 1.38
C ILE A 239 -12.43 0.05 1.21
N TYR A 240 -13.72 -0.09 1.50
CA TYR A 240 -14.46 -1.33 1.35
C TYR A 240 -14.46 -1.81 -0.11
N LYS A 241 -14.72 -0.92 -1.08
CA LYS A 241 -14.71 -1.25 -2.51
C LYS A 241 -13.35 -1.75 -3.01
N GLN A 242 -12.26 -1.19 -2.49
CA GLN A 242 -10.88 -1.54 -2.89
C GLN A 242 -10.29 -2.72 -2.09
N THR A 243 -11.01 -3.25 -1.09
CA THR A 243 -10.48 -4.29 -0.19
C THR A 243 -10.11 -5.57 -0.95
N LEU A 244 -10.87 -5.93 -1.99
CA LEU A 244 -10.64 -7.14 -2.77
C LEU A 244 -9.38 -7.08 -3.66
N ASP A 245 -8.86 -5.88 -3.97
CA ASP A 245 -7.62 -5.73 -4.73
C ASP A 245 -6.40 -6.28 -3.98
N TYR A 246 -6.50 -6.37 -2.66
CA TYR A 246 -5.48 -6.92 -1.76
C TYR A 246 -5.86 -8.28 -1.17
N GLY A 247 -7.16 -8.55 -1.03
CA GLY A 247 -7.70 -9.78 -0.43
C GLY A 247 -7.78 -9.73 1.10
N TYR A 248 -8.28 -10.82 1.69
CA TYR A 248 -8.42 -11.00 3.15
C TYR A 248 -7.32 -11.86 3.76
N CYS A 249 -7.05 -11.63 5.04
CA CYS A 249 -6.03 -12.31 5.82
C CYS A 249 -6.65 -13.38 6.72
N ILE A 250 -6.37 -14.66 6.48
CA ILE A 250 -6.81 -15.84 7.24
C ILE A 250 -8.34 -16.06 7.28
N VAL A 251 -9.14 -15.00 7.43
CA VAL A 251 -10.61 -15.04 7.53
C VAL A 251 -11.25 -13.98 6.64
N GLU A 252 -12.36 -14.34 6.00
CA GLU A 252 -13.17 -13.45 5.20
C GLU A 252 -14.41 -12.97 5.98
N PRO A 253 -14.92 -11.75 5.71
CA PRO A 253 -16.14 -11.26 6.33
C PRO A 253 -17.34 -12.09 5.86
N LYS A 254 -18.25 -12.40 6.78
CA LYS A 254 -19.47 -13.18 6.49
C LYS A 254 -20.66 -12.33 6.01
N SER A 255 -20.51 -11.02 6.11
CA SER A 255 -21.58 -10.04 5.89
C SER A 255 -21.07 -8.97 4.95
N GLU A 256 -21.84 -8.65 3.91
CA GLU A 256 -21.62 -7.42 3.16
C GLU A 256 -21.95 -6.21 4.03
N TRP A 257 -21.13 -5.17 3.93
CA TRP A 257 -21.40 -3.92 4.60
C TRP A 257 -22.09 -2.93 3.67
N LYS A 258 -23.14 -2.30 4.20
CA LYS A 258 -23.90 -1.25 3.53
C LYS A 258 -23.79 0.00 4.41
N PRO A 259 -23.04 1.03 3.98
CA PRO A 259 -22.89 2.23 4.78
C PRO A 259 -24.23 2.98 4.85
N ASN A 260 -24.51 3.59 6.00
CA ASN A 260 -25.69 4.45 6.14
C ASN A 260 -25.34 5.87 5.66
N LEU A 261 -25.12 6.00 4.35
CA LEU A 261 -24.85 7.30 3.73
C LEU A 261 -26.18 8.03 3.57
N SER A 262 -26.43 9.03 4.42
CA SER A 262 -27.39 10.09 4.07
C SER A 262 -26.79 10.85 2.89
N TYR A 263 -27.12 10.44 1.68
CA TYR A 263 -26.69 11.11 0.46
C TYR A 263 -27.15 12.58 0.52
N ASP A 264 -26.22 13.51 0.71
CA ASP A 264 -26.33 14.81 0.05
C ASP A 264 -26.13 14.52 -1.44
N GLU A 265 -27.20 14.63 -2.23
CA GLU A 265 -27.27 14.32 -3.66
C GLU A 265 -26.29 15.12 -4.57
N ASN A 266 -25.35 15.87 -3.99
CA ASN A 266 -24.35 16.66 -4.73
C ASN A 266 -22.97 16.01 -4.87
N THR A 267 -22.82 14.72 -4.55
CA THR A 267 -21.65 13.91 -4.96
C THR A 267 -22.09 12.72 -5.79
N SER A 268 -22.88 13.01 -6.83
CA SER A 268 -23.24 12.05 -7.86
C SER A 268 -22.06 11.85 -8.83
N ASP A 269 -21.72 10.57 -9.01
CA ASP A 269 -21.13 9.97 -10.22
C ASP A 269 -19.78 10.52 -10.73
N VAL A 270 -18.69 9.86 -10.31
CA VAL A 270 -17.40 9.91 -11.00
C VAL A 270 -17.23 8.71 -11.95
N ASP A 271 -18.30 8.31 -12.63
CA ASP A 271 -18.23 7.35 -13.76
C ASP A 271 -18.24 8.08 -15.12
N GLN A 272 -18.12 9.41 -15.12
CA GLN A 272 -17.94 10.20 -16.34
C GLN A 272 -16.84 11.22 -16.12
N ALA A 273 -15.87 11.26 -17.05
CA ALA A 273 -14.90 12.33 -17.16
C ALA A 273 -15.63 13.66 -17.37
N SER A 274 -15.93 14.37 -16.30
CA SER A 274 -16.45 15.73 -16.33
C SER A 274 -15.29 16.72 -16.36
N ILE A 275 -15.51 17.89 -16.97
CA ILE A 275 -14.56 19.01 -16.95
C ILE A 275 -15.17 20.20 -16.18
N PRO A 276 -15.38 20.12 -14.85
CA PRO A 276 -15.57 21.32 -14.04
C PRO A 276 -14.21 21.98 -13.81
N ASN A 277 -14.08 23.27 -14.11
CA ASN A 277 -12.88 24.07 -13.80
C ASN A 277 -11.54 23.62 -14.43
N GLY A 278 -11.57 22.91 -15.57
CA GLY A 278 -10.34 22.50 -16.27
C GLY A 278 -9.59 21.33 -15.61
N LEU A 279 -10.23 20.66 -14.65
CA LEU A 279 -9.79 19.40 -14.07
C LEU A 279 -10.37 18.24 -14.89
N ILE A 280 -9.51 17.29 -15.25
CA ILE A 280 -9.85 16.03 -15.90
C ILE A 280 -9.86 14.96 -14.82
N SER A 281 -11.05 14.45 -14.49
CA SER A 281 -11.23 13.36 -13.53
C SER A 281 -11.25 12.01 -14.24
N MET A 282 -10.48 11.06 -13.70
CA MET A 282 -10.38 9.67 -14.15
C MET A 282 -10.59 8.73 -12.96
N PRO A 283 -10.94 7.45 -13.16
CA PRO A 283 -11.18 6.52 -12.05
C PRO A 283 -10.02 6.39 -11.06
N THR A 284 -8.78 6.57 -11.52
CA THR A 284 -7.55 6.42 -10.71
C THR A 284 -6.93 7.74 -10.25
N GLY A 285 -7.60 8.87 -10.46
CA GLY A 285 -7.07 10.19 -10.06
C GLY A 285 -7.55 11.33 -10.95
N ASN A 286 -6.93 12.49 -10.80
CA ASN A 286 -7.29 13.67 -11.59
C ASN A 286 -6.04 14.45 -11.99
N PHE A 287 -6.13 15.15 -13.12
CA PHE A 287 -5.13 16.10 -13.60
C PHE A 287 -5.79 17.41 -13.96
N LYS A 288 -5.10 18.53 -13.76
CA LYS A 288 -5.36 19.72 -14.59
C LYS A 288 -4.95 19.41 -16.02
N LEU A 289 -5.64 20.00 -17.00
CA LEU A 289 -5.29 19.80 -18.42
C LEU A 289 -3.80 20.07 -18.71
N GLU A 290 -3.21 21.10 -18.10
CA GLU A 290 -1.80 21.42 -18.25
C GLU A 290 -0.88 20.32 -17.69
N GLU A 291 -1.24 19.70 -16.57
CA GLU A 291 -0.48 18.59 -15.98
C GLU A 291 -0.51 17.38 -16.91
N LEU A 292 -1.68 17.02 -17.44
CA LEU A 292 -1.83 15.91 -18.38
C LEU A 292 -0.99 16.13 -19.65
N ILE A 293 -1.00 17.33 -20.23
CA ILE A 293 -0.19 17.67 -21.40
C ILE A 293 1.31 17.47 -21.10
N ASN A 294 1.78 17.94 -19.94
CA ASN A 294 3.19 17.83 -19.58
C ASN A 294 3.60 16.38 -19.27
N VAL A 295 2.74 15.60 -18.61
CA VAL A 295 2.96 14.16 -18.38
C VAL A 295 3.07 13.43 -19.72
N LEU A 296 2.14 13.62 -20.66
CA LEU A 296 2.19 12.97 -21.97
C LEU A 296 3.43 13.38 -22.81
N ASN A 297 3.98 14.57 -22.57
CA ASN A 297 5.18 15.06 -23.27
C ASN A 297 6.51 14.59 -22.64
N ILE A 298 6.52 14.10 -21.39
CA ILE A 298 7.74 13.63 -20.72
C ILE A 298 7.96 12.13 -20.82
N LEU A 299 6.94 11.37 -21.25
CA LEU A 299 7.06 9.92 -21.44
C LEU A 299 8.25 9.59 -22.35
N PRO A 300 8.98 8.49 -22.08
CA PRO A 300 10.17 8.10 -22.85
C PRO A 300 9.82 7.52 -24.24
N PHE A 301 8.59 7.70 -24.70
CA PHE A 301 8.07 7.25 -25.98
C PHE A 301 7.12 8.28 -26.60
N ASP A 302 7.08 8.32 -27.92
CA ASP A 302 6.16 9.12 -28.71
C ASP A 302 4.80 8.42 -28.83
N LEU A 303 3.71 9.17 -28.70
CA LEU A 303 2.35 8.69 -28.88
C LEU A 303 1.71 9.39 -30.09
N THR A 304 0.95 8.65 -30.90
CA THR A 304 0.02 9.21 -31.88
C THR A 304 -1.30 8.45 -31.82
N PHE A 305 -2.39 9.15 -31.55
CA PHE A 305 -3.73 8.56 -31.48
C PHE A 305 -4.54 8.91 -32.74
N VAL A 306 -5.11 7.87 -33.34
CA VAL A 306 -6.02 7.90 -34.47
C VAL A 306 -7.38 7.40 -33.98
N ASP A 307 -8.45 8.14 -34.23
CA ASP A 307 -9.78 7.74 -33.76
C ASP A 307 -10.43 6.64 -34.61
N LYS A 308 -11.66 6.25 -34.23
CA LYS A 308 -12.51 5.29 -34.94
C LYS A 308 -12.88 5.69 -36.38
N ASP A 309 -12.73 6.97 -36.73
CA ASP A 309 -12.99 7.52 -38.06
C ASP A 309 -11.68 7.68 -38.87
N ASP A 310 -10.61 7.03 -38.39
CA ASP A 310 -9.26 6.96 -38.95
C ASP A 310 -8.59 8.33 -39.10
N LYS A 311 -8.95 9.30 -38.23
CA LYS A 311 -8.36 10.65 -38.20
C LYS A 311 -7.38 10.80 -37.05
N VAL A 312 -6.23 11.42 -37.32
CA VAL A 312 -5.26 11.74 -36.26
C VAL A 312 -5.86 12.77 -35.30
N ARG A 313 -5.99 12.43 -34.02
CA ARG A 313 -6.55 13.33 -33.00
C ARG A 313 -5.53 13.91 -32.06
N PHE A 314 -4.48 13.17 -31.78
CA PHE A 314 -3.47 13.56 -30.82
C PHE A 314 -2.11 13.00 -31.20
N PHE A 315 -1.06 13.74 -30.85
CA PHE A 315 0.28 13.19 -30.77
C PHE A 315 1.04 13.91 -29.64
N SER A 316 1.93 13.20 -28.95
CA SER A 316 2.77 13.82 -27.92
C SER A 316 3.86 14.70 -28.54
N HIS A 317 4.21 15.77 -27.84
CA HIS A 317 5.20 16.76 -28.24
C HIS A 317 6.43 16.69 -27.32
N GLY A 318 7.09 15.54 -27.32
CA GLY A 318 8.33 15.33 -26.55
C GLY A 318 9.53 16.10 -27.10
N LYS A 319 10.52 16.37 -26.24
CA LYS A 319 11.74 17.14 -26.59
C LYS A 319 12.66 16.41 -27.60
N LYS A 320 12.60 15.07 -27.64
CA LYS A 320 13.41 14.22 -28.53
C LYS A 320 12.49 13.24 -29.24
N ARG A 321 11.95 13.64 -30.40
CA ARG A 321 11.07 12.77 -31.19
C ARG A 321 11.86 11.88 -32.14
N ILE A 322 11.33 10.69 -32.36
CA ILE A 322 11.89 9.74 -33.34
C ILE A 322 11.40 10.11 -34.74
N PHE A 323 10.10 10.42 -34.85
CA PHE A 323 9.45 10.86 -36.07
C PHE A 323 8.82 12.24 -35.90
N GLU A 324 9.19 13.16 -36.78
CA GLU A 324 8.59 14.50 -36.80
C GLU A 324 7.09 14.41 -37.14
N ARG A 325 6.27 15.16 -36.41
CA ARG A 325 4.87 15.41 -36.78
C ARG A 325 4.59 16.91 -36.72
N SER A 326 3.98 17.42 -37.78
CA SER A 326 3.45 18.78 -37.81
C SER A 326 2.03 18.80 -37.26
N LYS A 327 1.64 19.90 -36.59
CA LYS A 327 0.23 20.12 -36.20
C LYS A 327 -0.74 20.06 -37.38
N ALA A 328 -0.26 20.24 -38.61
CA ALA A 328 -1.05 20.13 -39.84
C ALA A 328 -1.63 18.73 -40.09
N ILE A 329 -1.16 17.68 -39.40
CA ILE A 329 -1.71 16.34 -39.54
C ILE A 329 -2.95 16.10 -38.66
N LEU A 330 -3.23 16.97 -37.69
CA LEU A 330 -4.43 16.81 -36.85
C LEU A 330 -5.66 16.84 -37.75
N MET A 331 -6.61 15.94 -37.49
CA MET A 331 -7.80 15.67 -38.30
C MET A 331 -7.55 15.09 -39.70
N ARG A 332 -6.29 14.87 -40.10
CA ARG A 332 -5.97 14.24 -41.37
C ARG A 332 -6.23 12.73 -41.28
N ASP A 333 -6.67 12.16 -42.40
CA ASP A 333 -6.79 10.71 -42.55
C ASP A 333 -5.42 10.04 -42.42
N VAL A 334 -5.33 9.00 -41.59
CA VAL A 334 -4.08 8.28 -41.31
C VAL A 334 -3.44 7.70 -42.57
N ARG A 335 -4.23 7.31 -43.56
CA ARG A 335 -3.74 6.80 -44.85
C ARG A 335 -2.94 7.86 -45.61
N MET A 336 -3.37 9.12 -45.50
CA MET A 336 -2.71 10.25 -46.16
C MET A 336 -1.44 10.70 -45.42
N CYS A 337 -1.19 10.19 -44.20
CA CYS A 337 0.03 10.45 -43.45
C CYS A 337 1.19 9.50 -43.81
N HIS A 338 0.93 8.48 -44.64
CA HIS A 338 1.90 7.46 -45.03
C HIS A 338 2.17 7.49 -46.54
N PRO A 339 3.36 7.03 -47.00
CA PRO A 339 3.63 6.85 -48.42
C PRO A 339 2.66 5.85 -49.08
N PRO A 340 2.34 6.00 -50.38
CA PRO A 340 1.34 5.15 -51.06
C PRO A 340 1.62 3.64 -50.97
N HIS A 341 2.88 3.23 -50.96
CA HIS A 341 3.26 1.81 -50.88
C HIS A 341 2.90 1.16 -49.53
N SER A 342 2.76 1.95 -48.45
CA SER A 342 2.44 1.44 -47.10
C SER A 342 0.96 1.49 -46.76
N MET A 343 0.13 2.12 -47.59
CA MET A 343 -1.31 2.30 -47.33
C MET A 343 -2.04 0.98 -47.10
N HIS A 344 -1.73 -0.05 -47.90
CA HIS A 344 -2.31 -1.39 -47.76
C HIS A 344 -1.94 -2.11 -46.46
N ILE A 345 -0.86 -1.69 -45.79
CA ILE A 345 -0.47 -2.20 -44.47
C ILE A 345 -1.28 -1.48 -43.39
N VAL A 346 -1.40 -0.16 -43.51
CA VAL A 346 -2.23 0.67 -42.61
C VAL A 346 -3.67 0.19 -42.60
N ASP A 347 -4.27 -0.01 -43.78
CA ASP A 347 -5.65 -0.49 -43.91
C ASP A 347 -5.84 -1.85 -43.22
N ARG A 348 -4.90 -2.78 -43.42
CA ARG A 348 -4.97 -4.11 -42.82
C ARG A 348 -4.91 -4.06 -41.30
N ILE A 349 -4.01 -3.25 -40.72
CA ILE A 349 -3.90 -3.09 -39.27
C ILE A 349 -5.21 -2.53 -38.70
N ILE A 350 -5.75 -1.47 -39.32
CA ILE A 350 -7.01 -0.85 -38.87
C ILE A 350 -8.16 -1.85 -38.96
N GLU A 351 -8.24 -2.63 -40.05
CA GLU A 351 -9.30 -3.62 -40.25
C GLU A 351 -9.20 -4.77 -39.24
N ASP A 352 -7.99 -5.31 -39.03
CA ASP A 352 -7.74 -6.36 -38.03
C ASP A 352 -8.05 -5.87 -36.60
N PHE A 353 -7.74 -4.62 -36.27
CA PHE A 353 -8.10 -4.02 -34.98
C PHE A 353 -9.60 -3.78 -34.85
N ARG A 354 -10.24 -3.24 -35.88
CA ARG A 354 -11.68 -2.94 -35.89
C ARG A 354 -12.51 -4.23 -35.79
N SER A 355 -12.07 -5.32 -36.43
CA SER A 355 -12.75 -6.61 -36.37
C SER A 355 -12.47 -7.40 -35.08
N GLY A 356 -11.52 -6.95 -34.25
CA GLY A 356 -11.06 -7.71 -33.08
C GLY A 356 -10.21 -8.94 -33.41
N LYS A 357 -9.64 -9.00 -34.61
CA LYS A 357 -8.76 -10.11 -35.01
C LYS A 357 -7.39 -9.98 -34.34
N GLU A 358 -6.90 -8.77 -34.18
CA GLU A 358 -5.67 -8.44 -33.47
C GLU A 358 -5.89 -7.24 -32.57
N ASP A 359 -5.11 -7.12 -31.49
CA ASP A 359 -5.10 -5.95 -30.60
C ASP A 359 -3.78 -5.19 -30.62
N LYS A 360 -2.74 -5.75 -31.27
CA LYS A 360 -1.43 -5.11 -31.38
C LYS A 360 -0.69 -5.48 -32.66
N ALA A 361 0.16 -4.59 -33.14
CA ALA A 361 1.03 -4.81 -34.30
C ALA A 361 2.42 -4.18 -34.08
N PRO A 362 3.43 -4.98 -33.69
CA PRO A 362 4.78 -4.48 -33.43
C PRO A 362 5.67 -4.46 -34.68
N PHE A 363 6.55 -3.46 -34.74
CA PHE A 363 7.59 -3.26 -35.75
C PHE A 363 8.88 -2.80 -35.07
N TRP A 364 10.02 -3.17 -35.64
CA TRP A 364 11.32 -2.68 -35.18
C TRP A 364 12.23 -2.40 -36.36
N ILE A 365 12.92 -1.26 -36.30
CA ILE A 365 13.82 -0.81 -37.35
C ILE A 365 15.12 -0.27 -36.76
N ASN A 366 16.21 -0.42 -37.53
CA ASN A 366 17.44 0.31 -37.26
C ASN A 366 17.42 1.58 -38.10
N PHE A 367 17.41 2.74 -37.46
CA PHE A 367 17.31 4.04 -38.12
C PHE A 367 18.32 5.02 -37.55
N GLY A 368 19.29 5.44 -38.38
CA GLY A 368 20.32 6.40 -37.97
C GLY A 368 21.16 5.94 -36.77
N GLY A 369 21.49 4.65 -36.71
CA GLY A 369 22.25 4.05 -35.59
C GLY A 369 21.42 3.79 -34.32
N ARG A 370 20.13 4.09 -34.33
CA ARG A 370 19.20 3.85 -33.22
C ARG A 370 18.30 2.64 -33.49
N PHE A 371 18.00 1.87 -32.45
CA PHE A 371 17.03 0.79 -32.50
C PHE A 371 15.65 1.29 -32.08
N ILE A 372 14.77 1.46 -33.06
CA ILE A 372 13.43 2.02 -32.86
C ILE A 372 12.41 0.89 -32.83
N HIS A 373 11.62 0.84 -31.77
CA HIS A 373 10.45 -0.01 -31.64
C HIS A 373 9.19 0.83 -31.88
N ILE A 374 8.29 0.34 -32.74
CA ILE A 374 7.03 0.99 -33.08
C ILE A 374 5.95 -0.07 -32.86
N GLU A 375 4.98 0.21 -32.01
CA GLU A 375 3.88 -0.72 -31.76
C GLU A 375 2.55 0.02 -31.86
N TYR A 376 1.64 -0.57 -32.63
CA TYR A 376 0.27 -0.09 -32.76
C TYR A 376 -0.64 -0.91 -31.84
N PHE A 377 -1.59 -0.26 -31.18
CA PHE A 377 -2.55 -0.89 -30.28
C PHE A 377 -3.99 -0.53 -30.67
N ALA A 378 -4.90 -1.50 -30.60
CA ALA A 378 -6.33 -1.24 -30.66
C ALA A 378 -6.79 -0.60 -29.35
N VAL A 379 -7.35 0.61 -29.42
CA VAL A 379 -7.96 1.27 -28.26
C VAL A 379 -9.42 0.88 -28.22
N ARG A 380 -9.88 0.34 -27.08
CA ARG A 380 -11.26 -0.10 -26.87
C ARG A 380 -11.85 0.47 -25.59
N ASP A 381 -13.17 0.62 -25.55
CA ASP A 381 -13.89 0.94 -24.31
C ASP A 381 -14.08 -0.32 -23.43
N GLU A 382 -14.69 -0.14 -22.26
CA GLU A 382 -14.99 -1.23 -21.32
C GLU A 382 -15.91 -2.30 -21.89
N GLN A 383 -16.68 -1.99 -22.94
CA GLN A 383 -17.55 -2.93 -23.65
C GLN A 383 -16.83 -3.59 -24.87
N GLY A 384 -15.52 -3.35 -25.02
CA GLY A 384 -14.70 -3.90 -26.09
C GLY A 384 -14.91 -3.23 -27.46
N GLN A 385 -15.64 -2.12 -27.54
CA GLN A 385 -15.88 -1.42 -28.80
C GLN A 385 -14.63 -0.67 -29.24
N TYR A 386 -14.30 -0.77 -30.52
CA TYR A 386 -13.13 -0.09 -31.10
C TYR A 386 -13.29 1.43 -31.08
N MET A 387 -12.41 2.12 -30.36
CA MET A 387 -12.36 3.58 -30.23
C MET A 387 -11.30 4.23 -31.15
N GLY A 388 -10.32 3.46 -31.61
CA GLY A 388 -9.23 3.96 -32.44
C GLY A 388 -7.96 3.13 -32.35
N THR A 389 -6.88 3.65 -32.93
CA THR A 389 -5.55 3.05 -32.91
C THR A 389 -4.56 3.99 -32.22
N LEU A 390 -3.77 3.46 -31.29
CA LEU A 390 -2.64 4.18 -30.68
C LEU A 390 -1.33 3.66 -31.27
N GLU A 391 -0.54 4.55 -31.88
CA GLU A 391 0.85 4.31 -32.24
C GLU A 391 1.75 4.73 -31.07
N VAL A 392 2.62 3.82 -30.64
CA VAL A 392 3.68 4.08 -29.65
C VAL A 392 5.02 3.86 -30.34
N SER A 393 5.92 4.85 -30.29
CA SER A 393 7.28 4.73 -30.83
C SER A 393 8.31 5.02 -29.75
N GLN A 394 9.29 4.13 -29.59
CA GLN A 394 10.32 4.22 -28.55
C GLN A 394 11.71 3.92 -29.10
N ASP A 395 12.70 4.70 -28.67
CA ASP A 395 14.11 4.42 -28.91
C ASP A 395 14.61 3.52 -27.77
N LEU A 396 14.91 2.26 -28.10
CA LEU A 396 15.37 1.28 -27.12
C LEU A 396 16.91 1.14 -27.12
N THR A 397 17.64 2.01 -27.82
CA THR A 397 19.11 1.87 -27.98
C THR A 397 19.82 1.77 -26.63
N GLU A 398 19.54 2.69 -25.70
CA GLU A 398 20.14 2.70 -24.36
C GLU A 398 19.60 1.55 -23.50
N LEU A 399 18.29 1.28 -23.57
CA LEU A 399 17.67 0.21 -22.79
C LEU A 399 18.19 -1.18 -23.15
N ARG A 400 18.51 -1.41 -24.44
CA ARG A 400 19.12 -2.67 -24.91
C ARG A 400 20.58 -2.83 -24.47
N ALA A 401 21.25 -1.77 -24.06
CA ALA A 401 22.63 -1.79 -23.60
C ALA A 401 22.76 -1.93 -22.08
N LEU A 402 21.66 -1.94 -21.33
CA LEU A 402 21.69 -2.13 -19.88
C LEU A 402 22.14 -3.54 -19.52
N GLU A 403 23.07 -3.64 -18.57
CA GLU A 403 23.58 -4.88 -17.99
C GLU A 403 23.62 -4.77 -16.46
N GLY A 404 23.58 -5.91 -15.77
CA GLY A 404 23.61 -5.95 -14.31
C GLY A 404 22.38 -5.32 -13.65
N GLU A 405 22.58 -4.63 -12.52
CA GLU A 405 21.50 -4.02 -11.74
C GLU A 405 21.94 -2.67 -11.15
N GLN A 406 21.04 -1.69 -11.15
CA GLN A 406 21.23 -0.42 -10.44
C GLN A 406 20.12 -0.25 -9.39
N ARG A 407 20.41 -0.63 -8.14
CA ARG A 407 19.45 -0.57 -7.01
C ARG A 407 19.56 0.70 -6.17
N LEU A 408 20.61 1.49 -6.38
CA LEU A 408 20.88 2.74 -5.68
C LEU A 408 20.77 3.92 -6.65
N LEU A 409 20.44 5.09 -6.11
CA LEU A 409 20.31 6.32 -6.88
C LEU A 409 21.63 6.69 -7.57
N SER A 410 21.58 6.90 -8.88
CA SER A 410 22.66 7.51 -9.66
C SER A 410 22.05 8.49 -10.67
N TYR A 411 22.54 9.71 -10.70
CA TYR A 411 22.11 10.71 -11.67
C TYR A 411 22.94 10.62 -12.95
N ALA A 412 22.32 10.76 -14.11
CA ALA A 412 23.05 10.92 -15.36
C ALA A 412 23.97 12.14 -15.26
N SER A 413 25.27 11.94 -15.48
CA SER A 413 26.25 13.02 -15.51
C SER A 413 25.86 14.03 -16.59
N LYS A 414 25.62 15.29 -16.20
CA LYS A 414 25.43 16.37 -17.15
C LYS A 414 26.74 16.58 -17.91
N GLU A 415 26.83 16.07 -19.13
CA GLU A 415 27.81 16.62 -20.08
C GLU A 415 27.42 18.08 -20.32
N LEU A 416 28.22 18.98 -19.77
CA LEU A 416 28.23 20.39 -20.13
C LEU A 416 28.77 20.49 -21.55
N ASN A 417 27.88 20.58 -22.53
CA ASN A 417 28.18 21.12 -23.86
C ASN A 417 27.47 22.46 -24.03
#